data_AF-A0A3B8QCX9-F1
#
_entry.id   AF-A0A3B8QCX9-F1
#
_cell.length_a   1.000
_cell.length_b   1.000
_cell.length_c   1.000
_cell.angle_alpha   90.00
_cell.angle_beta   90.00
_cell.angle_gamma   90.00
#
_symmetry.space_group_name_H-M   'P 1'
#
loop_
_entity.id
_entity.type
_entity.pdbx_description
1 polymer ?
#
loop_
_entity_poly.entity_id
_entity_poly.type
_entity_poly.pdbx_seq_one_letter_code
_entity_poly.pdbx_strand_id
1 'polypeptide(L)'
;MLALPAAVVGQAGATDGEWHYYGGDAGGTRYAPLDQIDRDNVADLEIKWRWSAANFGASPEINSQVTPLMVDGVLYATAGTRRNVVAIDAATGETLWMWRIDEGTRGEDAPRKNHRGVSYWTDGVAERIIYITPGYRLVSLDAQTGRPDLGFGEEGIVDLFEGLDRPRPPDGRIGASSPPMIVGDVAVIGGALSAFAPSRENIAGFVRGYDVRTGERRWIFHTVPLAGEFGNETW
;
A
#
# COMPACT_ATOMS: atom_id res chain seq x y z
N MET A 1 39.94 -8.67 14.78
CA MET A 1 38.57 -8.17 14.93
C MET A 1 37.66 -9.23 14.31
N LEU A 2 37.11 -10.13 15.12
CA LEU A 2 36.21 -11.18 14.63
C LEU A 2 34.84 -10.55 14.38
N ALA A 3 34.39 -10.54 13.13
CA ALA A 3 33.02 -10.22 12.79
C ALA A 3 32.13 -11.35 13.32
N LEU A 4 31.24 -11.04 14.26
CA LEU A 4 30.13 -11.92 14.59
C LEU A 4 29.24 -12.06 13.35
N PRO A 5 28.83 -13.28 12.95
CA PRO A 5 27.84 -13.42 11.91
C PRO A 5 26.56 -12.75 12.41
N ALA A 6 26.04 -11.79 11.64
CA ALA A 6 24.69 -11.30 11.86
C ALA A 6 23.77 -12.52 11.77
N ALA A 7 22.98 -12.76 12.82
CA ALA A 7 21.88 -13.70 12.72
C ALA A 7 21.00 -13.19 11.58
N VAL A 8 20.98 -13.93 10.47
CA VAL A 8 19.96 -13.75 9.45
C VAL A 8 18.67 -14.08 10.17
N VAL A 9 17.90 -13.06 10.54
CA VAL A 9 16.52 -13.25 10.98
C VAL A 9 15.81 -13.81 9.76
N GLY A 10 15.70 -15.14 9.73
CA GLY A 10 15.15 -15.86 8.60
C GLY A 10 13.71 -15.44 8.35
N GLN A 11 13.27 -15.62 7.11
CA GLN A 11 11.87 -15.68 6.73
C GLN A 11 11.11 -16.60 7.71
N ALA A 12 10.42 -16.01 8.69
CA ALA A 12 9.66 -16.74 9.69
C ALA A 12 8.20 -16.99 9.25
N GLY A 13 7.76 -16.33 8.17
CA GLY A 13 6.36 -16.24 7.82
C GLY A 13 5.58 -15.27 8.70
N ALA A 14 4.28 -15.22 8.47
CA ALA A 14 3.26 -14.53 9.25
C ALA A 14 2.95 -15.33 10.54
N THR A 15 3.65 -15.02 11.64
CA THR A 15 3.50 -15.73 12.93
C THR A 15 2.25 -15.30 13.68
N ASP A 16 1.78 -16.15 14.61
CA ASP A 16 0.67 -15.85 15.54
C ASP A 16 -0.67 -15.46 14.87
N GLY A 17 -0.81 -15.74 13.57
CA GLY A 17 -1.99 -15.35 12.78
C GLY A 17 -2.00 -13.89 12.33
N GLU A 18 -0.90 -13.16 12.57
CA GLU A 18 -0.71 -11.78 12.15
C GLU A 18 -0.25 -11.70 10.70
N TRP A 19 -0.70 -10.69 9.96
CA TRP A 19 -0.35 -10.47 8.54
C TRP A 19 -0.05 -8.99 8.31
N HIS A 20 1.08 -8.52 8.86
CA HIS A 20 1.44 -7.09 8.89
C HIS A 20 1.92 -6.55 7.54
N TYR A 21 2.33 -7.43 6.62
CA TYR A 21 2.83 -7.07 5.29
C TYR A 21 1.95 -7.64 4.19
N TYR A 22 1.87 -6.98 3.03
CA TYR A 22 1.15 -7.52 1.86
C TYR A 22 1.59 -8.95 1.49
N GLY A 23 2.85 -9.31 1.74
CA GLY A 23 3.41 -10.64 1.51
C GLY A 23 3.50 -11.54 2.75
N GLY A 24 2.80 -11.24 3.83
CA GLY A 24 2.84 -11.98 5.10
C GLY A 24 3.95 -11.49 6.01
N ASP A 25 5.19 -11.53 5.54
CA ASP A 25 6.37 -10.99 6.22
C ASP A 25 7.14 -9.99 5.35
N ALA A 26 8.18 -9.37 5.92
CA ALA A 26 9.05 -8.43 5.22
C ALA A 26 9.80 -9.05 4.02
N GLY A 27 9.98 -10.38 4.01
CA GLY A 27 10.58 -11.13 2.91
C GLY A 27 9.59 -11.55 1.83
N GLY A 28 8.29 -11.30 2.01
CA GLY A 28 7.24 -11.63 1.07
C GLY A 28 6.98 -13.13 0.87
N THR A 29 7.20 -13.96 1.90
CA THR A 29 7.07 -15.43 1.80
C THR A 29 5.68 -15.92 1.46
N ARG A 30 4.65 -15.19 1.89
CA ARG A 30 3.24 -15.62 1.89
C ARG A 30 3.04 -16.95 2.62
N TYR A 31 3.84 -17.19 3.66
CA TYR A 31 3.78 -18.38 4.49
C TYR A 31 3.24 -18.04 5.88
N ALA A 32 2.33 -18.86 6.40
CA ALA A 32 1.89 -18.80 7.80
C ALA A 32 2.23 -20.15 8.46
N PRO A 33 2.99 -20.18 9.56
CA PRO A 33 3.32 -21.41 10.27
C PRO A 33 2.18 -21.91 11.18
N LEU A 34 0.92 -21.57 10.85
CA LEU A 34 -0.27 -22.09 11.54
C LEU A 34 -0.63 -23.46 11.00
N ASP A 35 -1.02 -24.38 11.87
CA ASP A 35 -1.35 -25.77 11.54
C ASP A 35 -2.75 -26.20 12.02
N GLN A 36 -3.55 -25.28 12.58
CA GLN A 36 -4.93 -25.58 12.99
C GLN A 36 -5.80 -26.10 11.84
N ILE A 37 -5.57 -25.58 10.63
CA ILE A 37 -6.21 -26.05 9.40
C ILE A 37 -5.16 -26.80 8.58
N ASP A 38 -5.42 -28.06 8.28
CA ASP A 38 -4.50 -28.93 7.59
C ASP A 38 -5.22 -29.82 6.55
N ARG A 39 -4.47 -30.73 5.93
CA ARG A 39 -5.00 -31.65 4.92
C ARG A 39 -6.09 -32.60 5.45
N ASP A 40 -6.13 -32.85 6.75
CA ASP A 40 -7.02 -33.81 7.37
C ASP A 40 -8.36 -33.17 7.76
N ASN A 41 -8.40 -31.84 7.98
CA ASN A 41 -9.62 -31.12 8.39
C ASN A 41 -10.09 -29.99 7.45
N VAL A 42 -9.36 -29.64 6.38
CA VAL A 42 -9.75 -28.55 5.45
C VAL A 42 -11.13 -28.76 4.82
N ALA A 43 -11.58 -30.01 4.70
CA ALA A 43 -12.90 -30.36 4.17
C ALA A 43 -14.06 -29.92 5.07
N ASP A 44 -13.80 -29.63 6.35
CA ASP A 44 -14.80 -29.23 7.34
C ASP A 44 -14.96 -27.71 7.46
N LEU A 45 -14.26 -26.94 6.61
CA LEU A 45 -14.34 -25.48 6.65
C LEU A 45 -15.74 -24.97 6.30
N GLU A 46 -16.22 -24.06 7.14
CA GLU A 46 -17.46 -23.32 6.94
C GLU A 46 -17.22 -21.82 6.92
N ILE A 47 -18.15 -21.09 6.29
CA ILE A 47 -18.07 -19.63 6.23
C ILE A 47 -18.52 -19.06 7.58
N LYS A 48 -17.58 -18.50 8.34
CA LYS A 48 -17.85 -17.84 9.62
C LYS A 48 -18.64 -16.54 9.45
N TRP A 49 -18.28 -15.71 8.47
CA TRP A 49 -18.97 -14.46 8.15
C TRP A 49 -18.69 -14.03 6.70
N ARG A 50 -19.46 -13.06 6.20
CA ARG A 50 -19.24 -12.39 4.90
C ARG A 50 -19.31 -10.89 5.07
N TRP A 51 -18.34 -10.19 4.49
CA TRP A 51 -18.32 -8.73 4.39
C TRP A 51 -18.42 -8.30 2.92
N SER A 52 -19.15 -7.21 2.62
CA SER A 52 -19.43 -6.80 1.24
C SER A 52 -18.86 -5.43 0.91
N ALA A 53 -17.97 -5.40 -0.08
CA ALA A 53 -17.42 -4.18 -0.67
C ALA A 53 -18.35 -3.53 -1.73
N ALA A 54 -19.54 -4.10 -1.99
CA ALA A 54 -20.34 -3.75 -3.16
C ALA A 54 -20.84 -2.29 -3.16
N ASN A 55 -20.98 -1.67 -1.98
CA ASN A 55 -21.49 -0.30 -1.82
C ASN A 55 -20.37 0.76 -1.68
N PHE A 56 -19.14 0.44 -2.09
CA PHE A 56 -17.97 1.33 -1.99
C PHE A 56 -17.62 1.96 -3.36
N GLY A 57 -18.64 2.40 -4.09
CA GLY A 57 -18.50 2.94 -5.44
C GLY A 57 -19.82 3.02 -6.19
N ALA A 58 -19.79 3.55 -7.42
CA ALA A 58 -20.98 3.62 -8.27
C ALA A 58 -21.43 2.24 -8.79
N SER A 59 -20.50 1.28 -8.84
CA SER A 59 -20.75 -0.11 -9.18
C SER A 59 -19.85 -1.01 -8.34
N PRO A 60 -20.24 -2.29 -8.14
CA PRO A 60 -19.38 -3.27 -7.50
C PRO A 60 -18.02 -3.38 -8.21
N GLU A 61 -16.94 -3.47 -7.43
CA GLU A 61 -15.62 -3.77 -7.96
C GLU A 61 -15.54 -5.24 -8.39
N ILE A 62 -14.99 -5.49 -9.58
CA ILE A 62 -14.92 -6.82 -10.19
C ILE A 62 -13.48 -7.34 -10.34
N ASN A 63 -12.48 -6.50 -10.08
CA ASN A 63 -11.06 -6.78 -10.23
C ASN A 63 -10.26 -6.36 -8.98
N SER A 64 -10.79 -6.74 -7.81
CA SER A 64 -10.07 -6.57 -6.54
C SER A 64 -8.89 -7.53 -6.46
N GLN A 65 -7.71 -7.01 -6.11
CA GLN A 65 -6.47 -7.77 -5.91
C GLN A 65 -5.96 -7.61 -4.47
N VAL A 66 -6.88 -7.30 -3.55
CA VAL A 66 -6.57 -6.92 -2.17
C VAL A 66 -6.12 -8.14 -1.38
N THR A 67 -5.00 -7.99 -0.68
CA THR A 67 -4.64 -8.85 0.45
C THR A 67 -4.91 -8.04 1.72
N PRO A 68 -5.95 -8.35 2.52
CA PRO A 68 -6.15 -7.71 3.80
C PRO A 68 -4.94 -7.91 4.71
N LEU A 69 -4.59 -6.88 5.47
CA LEU A 69 -3.65 -7.03 6.58
C LEU A 69 -4.43 -7.47 7.82
N MET A 70 -3.85 -8.33 8.64
CA MET A 70 -4.37 -8.72 9.95
C MET A 70 -3.41 -8.17 11.00
N VAL A 71 -3.88 -7.25 11.84
CA VAL A 71 -3.10 -6.68 12.94
C VAL A 71 -3.96 -6.65 14.19
N ASP A 72 -3.56 -7.37 15.24
CA ASP A 72 -4.19 -7.36 16.56
C ASP A 72 -5.71 -7.56 16.53
N GLY A 73 -6.17 -8.55 15.75
CA GLY A 73 -7.60 -8.86 15.62
C GLY A 73 -8.36 -8.03 14.58
N VAL A 74 -7.71 -7.07 13.92
CA VAL A 74 -8.34 -6.16 12.96
C VAL A 74 -7.84 -6.43 11.55
N LEU A 75 -8.78 -6.58 10.61
CA LEU A 75 -8.51 -6.63 9.18
C LEU A 75 -8.53 -5.23 8.57
N TYR A 76 -7.42 -4.83 7.95
CA TYR A 76 -7.31 -3.59 7.19
C TYR A 76 -7.26 -3.87 5.69
N ALA A 77 -8.16 -3.23 4.94
CA ALA A 77 -8.29 -3.48 3.50
C ALA A 77 -8.73 -2.22 2.75
N THR A 78 -8.53 -2.23 1.43
CA THR A 78 -9.20 -1.27 0.53
C THR A 78 -10.48 -1.89 -0.04
N ALA A 79 -11.52 -1.10 -0.21
CA ALA A 79 -12.84 -1.54 -0.65
C ALA A 79 -13.40 -0.71 -1.81
N GLY A 80 -13.98 -1.44 -2.77
CA GLY A 80 -14.74 -0.90 -3.91
C GLY A 80 -13.93 -0.09 -4.91
N THR A 81 -14.62 0.38 -5.94
CA THR A 81 -14.00 1.12 -7.06
C THR A 81 -13.40 2.47 -6.63
N ARG A 82 -13.82 3.00 -5.47
CA ARG A 82 -13.24 4.22 -4.88
C ARG A 82 -11.99 3.97 -4.03
N ARG A 83 -11.63 2.70 -3.78
CA ARG A 83 -10.48 2.33 -2.93
C ARG A 83 -10.56 3.01 -1.55
N ASN A 84 -11.72 2.93 -0.93
CA ASN A 84 -11.90 3.39 0.45
C ASN A 84 -11.12 2.46 1.38
N VAL A 85 -10.60 2.96 2.49
CA VAL A 85 -9.97 2.11 3.51
C VAL A 85 -11.03 1.66 4.51
N VAL A 86 -10.99 0.40 4.91
CA VAL A 86 -11.87 -0.18 5.93
C VAL A 86 -11.05 -0.93 6.96
N ALA A 87 -11.46 -0.79 8.22
CA ALA A 87 -11.07 -1.68 9.31
C ALA A 87 -12.26 -2.56 9.69
N ILE A 88 -12.01 -3.85 9.83
CA ILE A 88 -13.03 -4.85 10.07
C ILE A 88 -12.57 -5.72 11.24
N ASP A 89 -13.42 -5.96 12.22
CA ASP A 89 -13.15 -6.94 13.26
C ASP A 89 -13.05 -8.34 12.63
N ALA A 90 -11.89 -8.99 12.78
CA ALA A 90 -11.60 -10.25 12.10
C ALA A 90 -12.47 -11.41 12.61
N ALA A 91 -12.93 -11.34 13.86
CA ALA A 91 -13.69 -12.41 14.49
C ALA A 91 -15.16 -12.41 14.03
N THR A 92 -15.73 -11.23 13.82
CA THR A 92 -17.18 -11.01 13.62
C THR A 92 -17.54 -10.50 12.23
N GLY A 93 -16.61 -9.85 11.52
CA GLY A 93 -16.87 -9.16 10.27
C GLY A 93 -17.51 -7.77 10.44
N GLU A 94 -17.58 -7.24 11.66
CA GLU A 94 -18.08 -5.88 11.93
C GLU A 94 -17.14 -4.83 11.30
N THR A 95 -17.70 -3.82 10.63
CA THR A 95 -16.90 -2.68 10.16
C THR A 95 -16.68 -1.71 11.32
N LEU A 96 -15.43 -1.59 11.77
CA LEU A 96 -15.05 -0.72 12.88
C LEU A 96 -15.00 0.74 12.46
N TRP A 97 -14.33 1.01 11.33
CA TRP A 97 -14.28 2.32 10.72
C TRP A 97 -14.06 2.23 9.21
N MET A 98 -14.37 3.33 8.51
CA MET A 98 -14.02 3.49 7.11
C MET A 98 -13.52 4.90 6.83
N TRP A 99 -12.58 5.01 5.89
CA TRP A 99 -12.10 6.28 5.37
C TRP A 99 -12.33 6.37 3.87
N ARG A 100 -12.79 7.52 3.40
CA ARG A 100 -12.97 7.82 1.98
C ARG A 100 -12.50 9.23 1.67
N ILE A 101 -12.05 9.41 0.44
CA ILE A 101 -11.82 10.72 -0.16
C ILE A 101 -12.56 10.78 -1.50
N ASP A 102 -13.09 11.95 -1.84
CA ASP A 102 -13.62 12.20 -3.17
C ASP A 102 -12.60 13.03 -3.96
N GLU A 103 -11.98 12.40 -4.94
CA GLU A 103 -10.93 13.02 -5.76
C GLU A 103 -11.49 13.62 -7.06
N GLY A 104 -12.80 13.50 -7.29
CA GLY A 104 -13.46 13.94 -8.52
C GLY A 104 -12.79 13.34 -9.76
N THR A 105 -12.62 14.16 -10.80
CA THR A 105 -12.02 13.74 -12.08
C THR A 105 -10.63 13.17 -11.93
N ARG A 106 -9.84 13.63 -10.94
CA ARG A 106 -8.49 13.12 -10.68
C ARG A 106 -8.48 11.64 -10.31
N GLY A 107 -9.46 11.19 -9.53
CA GLY A 107 -9.64 9.78 -9.21
C GLY A 107 -10.28 8.99 -10.35
N GLU A 108 -11.19 9.62 -11.10
CA GLU A 108 -11.86 9.02 -12.25
C GLU A 108 -10.91 8.75 -13.42
N ASP A 109 -9.91 9.59 -13.63
CA ASP A 109 -8.94 9.45 -14.72
C ASP A 109 -7.72 8.60 -14.33
N ALA A 110 -7.64 8.17 -13.07
CA ALA A 110 -6.52 7.40 -12.54
C ALA A 110 -6.19 6.16 -13.39
N PRO A 111 -4.89 5.93 -13.72
CA PRO A 111 -4.50 4.70 -14.39
C PRO A 111 -4.56 3.54 -13.39
N ARG A 112 -4.76 2.31 -13.88
CA ARG A 112 -4.71 1.08 -13.06
C ARG A 112 -5.63 1.16 -11.83
N LYS A 113 -6.94 1.25 -12.07
CA LYS A 113 -7.97 1.33 -11.02
C LYS A 113 -8.06 0.10 -10.10
N ASN A 114 -7.47 -1.03 -10.49
CA ASN A 114 -7.30 -2.18 -9.61
C ASN A 114 -6.45 -1.82 -8.37
N HIS A 115 -6.68 -2.48 -7.24
CA HIS A 115 -6.04 -2.12 -5.97
C HIS A 115 -5.68 -3.35 -5.14
N ARG A 116 -4.57 -3.26 -4.39
CA ARG A 116 -3.96 -4.40 -3.67
C ARG A 116 -3.98 -4.30 -2.15
N GLY A 117 -4.61 -3.27 -1.60
CA GLY A 117 -4.78 -3.09 -0.15
C GLY A 117 -4.01 -1.89 0.38
N VAL A 118 -3.60 -2.01 1.64
CA VAL A 118 -2.91 -0.98 2.42
C VAL A 118 -1.59 -1.52 2.97
N SER A 119 -0.83 -0.66 3.62
CA SER A 119 0.34 -1.02 4.43
C SER A 119 0.16 -0.58 5.86
N TYR A 120 0.79 -1.28 6.78
CA TYR A 120 0.80 -0.97 8.20
C TYR A 120 2.20 -0.52 8.63
N TRP A 121 2.26 0.40 9.58
CA TRP A 121 3.51 0.82 10.24
C TRP A 121 3.25 1.09 11.71
N THR A 122 4.24 0.78 12.56
CA THR A 122 4.25 1.14 13.98
C THR A 122 5.67 1.39 14.48
N ASP A 123 5.82 2.30 15.45
CA ASP A 123 7.02 2.44 16.28
C ASP A 123 6.80 1.94 17.73
N GLY A 124 5.71 1.22 17.97
CA GLY A 124 5.28 0.75 19.28
C GLY A 124 4.52 1.80 20.09
N VAL A 125 4.39 3.04 19.59
CA VAL A 125 3.58 4.09 20.21
C VAL A 125 2.44 4.51 19.28
N ALA A 126 2.75 4.79 18.02
CA ALA A 126 1.76 5.15 17.01
C ALA A 126 1.60 4.03 15.98
N GLU A 127 0.37 3.79 15.55
CA GLU A 127 0.03 2.78 14.55
C GLU A 127 -0.66 3.45 13.36
N ARG A 128 -0.19 3.13 12.16
CA ARG A 128 -0.63 3.81 10.94
C ARG A 128 -1.05 2.83 9.86
N ILE A 129 -2.13 3.17 9.17
CA ILE A 129 -2.47 2.61 7.88
C ILE A 129 -2.04 3.59 6.79
N ILE A 130 -1.11 3.14 5.95
CA ILE A 130 -0.55 3.92 4.86
C ILE A 130 -1.04 3.34 3.53
N TYR A 131 -1.56 4.18 2.64
CA TYR A 131 -1.99 3.71 1.32
C TYR A 131 -1.94 4.79 0.24
N ILE A 132 -2.13 4.39 -1.02
CA ILE A 132 -2.17 5.33 -2.15
C ILE A 132 -3.57 5.34 -2.77
N THR A 133 -4.16 6.53 -2.87
CA THR A 133 -5.47 6.76 -3.51
C THR A 133 -5.41 6.51 -5.02
N PRO A 134 -6.55 6.32 -5.71
CA PRO A 134 -6.59 6.30 -7.18
C PRO A 134 -5.90 7.53 -7.80
N GLY A 135 -6.17 8.72 -7.27
CA GLY A 135 -5.60 10.01 -7.69
C GLY A 135 -4.13 10.22 -7.34
N TYR A 136 -3.39 9.16 -7.01
CA TYR A 136 -1.95 9.20 -6.70
C TYR A 136 -1.62 10.15 -5.55
N ARG A 137 -2.34 10.00 -4.44
CA ARG A 137 -2.01 10.65 -3.17
C ARG A 137 -1.62 9.59 -2.15
N LEU A 138 -0.54 9.84 -1.43
CA LEU A 138 -0.12 9.00 -0.31
C LEU A 138 -0.84 9.50 0.94
N VAL A 139 -1.52 8.60 1.63
CA VAL A 139 -2.35 8.92 2.79
C VAL A 139 -1.86 8.14 4.00
N SER A 140 -1.82 8.82 5.15
CA SER A 140 -1.58 8.22 6.46
C SER A 140 -2.84 8.37 7.32
N LEU A 141 -3.30 7.25 7.89
CA LEU A 141 -4.45 7.19 8.79
C LEU A 141 -4.00 6.57 10.12
N ASP A 142 -4.54 7.07 11.22
CA ASP A 142 -4.48 6.38 12.51
C ASP A 142 -5.18 5.01 12.41
N ALA A 143 -4.48 3.94 12.77
CA ALA A 143 -4.97 2.58 12.55
C ALA A 143 -6.22 2.26 13.38
N GLN A 144 -6.36 2.83 14.58
CA GLN A 144 -7.47 2.53 15.48
C GLN A 144 -8.75 3.28 15.11
N THR A 145 -8.63 4.50 14.60
CA THR A 145 -9.76 5.42 14.39
C THR A 145 -10.07 5.70 12.92
N GLY A 146 -9.14 5.41 12.00
CA GLY A 146 -9.24 5.75 10.58
C GLY A 146 -9.18 7.25 10.29
N ARG A 147 -8.82 8.09 11.28
CA ARG A 147 -8.67 9.53 11.09
C ARG A 147 -7.36 9.85 10.38
N PRO A 148 -7.31 10.89 9.52
CA PRO A 148 -6.05 11.34 8.93
C PRO A 148 -5.00 11.67 9.99
N ASP A 149 -3.77 11.22 9.78
CA ASP A 149 -2.63 11.59 10.60
C ASP A 149 -2.20 13.03 10.29
N LEU A 150 -2.57 13.98 11.14
CA LEU A 150 -2.29 15.40 10.92
C LEU A 150 -0.79 15.76 10.94
N GLY A 151 0.08 14.85 11.40
CA GLY A 151 1.54 15.01 11.30
C GLY A 151 2.11 14.70 9.92
N PHE A 152 1.30 14.14 9.02
CA PHE A 152 1.74 13.61 7.72
C PHE A 152 1.28 14.51 6.56
N GLY A 153 2.23 15.10 5.84
CA GLY A 153 1.94 15.96 4.69
C GLY A 153 0.97 17.11 5.03
N GLU A 154 0.03 17.36 4.12
CA GLU A 154 -1.08 18.29 4.33
C GLU A 154 -2.33 17.51 4.72
N GLU A 155 -2.80 17.67 5.95
CA GLU A 155 -3.99 17.00 6.50
C GLU A 155 -3.98 15.47 6.35
N GLY A 156 -2.82 14.82 6.52
CA GLY A 156 -2.66 13.37 6.38
C GLY A 156 -2.35 12.91 4.96
N ILE A 157 -2.07 13.83 4.05
CA ILE A 157 -1.96 13.55 2.62
C ILE A 157 -0.70 14.17 2.01
N VAL A 158 0.02 13.39 1.21
CA VAL A 158 1.10 13.86 0.32
C VAL A 158 0.67 13.70 -1.13
N ASP A 159 0.72 14.78 -1.89
CA ASP A 159 0.48 14.73 -3.34
C ASP A 159 1.69 14.14 -4.07
N LEU A 160 1.55 12.93 -4.60
CA LEU A 160 2.65 12.24 -5.28
C LEU A 160 2.90 12.74 -6.72
N PHE A 161 2.08 13.67 -7.24
CA PHE A 161 2.41 14.41 -8.47
C PHE A 161 3.49 15.47 -8.24
N GLU A 162 3.72 15.87 -6.99
CA GLU A 162 4.81 16.75 -6.62
C GLU A 162 6.11 15.95 -6.41
N GLY A 163 7.25 16.63 -6.54
CA GLY A 163 8.56 15.99 -6.33
C GLY A 163 8.79 14.77 -7.24
N LEU A 164 8.45 14.89 -8.53
CA LEU A 164 8.73 13.87 -9.55
C LEU A 164 10.11 14.04 -10.20
N ASP A 165 10.85 15.09 -9.85
CA ASP A 165 12.09 15.54 -10.52
C ASP A 165 11.91 15.69 -12.06
N ARG A 166 10.66 15.94 -12.46
CA ARG A 166 10.17 16.20 -13.82
C ARG A 166 8.96 17.12 -13.73
N PRO A 167 8.59 17.82 -14.83
CA PRO A 167 7.36 18.59 -14.87
C PRO A 167 6.15 17.74 -14.48
N ARG A 168 5.24 18.31 -13.66
CA ARG A 168 4.00 17.65 -13.27
C ARG A 168 3.20 17.24 -14.53
N PRO A 169 2.94 15.94 -14.76
CA PRO A 169 2.09 15.52 -15.87
C PRO A 169 0.62 15.84 -15.58
N PRO A 170 -0.25 15.86 -16.61
CA PRO A 170 -1.70 15.85 -16.40
C PRO A 170 -2.14 14.68 -15.49
N ASP A 171 -3.28 14.85 -14.82
CA ASP A 171 -3.89 13.78 -14.04
C ASP A 171 -4.15 12.54 -14.92
N GLY A 172 -4.19 11.37 -14.31
CA GLY A 172 -4.40 10.09 -15.01
C GLY A 172 -3.16 9.52 -15.72
N ARG A 173 -2.03 10.23 -15.74
CA ARG A 173 -0.79 9.78 -16.42
C ARG A 173 0.11 8.88 -15.57
N ILE A 174 0.00 8.98 -14.26
CA ILE A 174 0.73 8.17 -13.27
C ILE A 174 -0.22 7.88 -12.12
N GLY A 175 -0.11 6.69 -11.54
CA GLY A 175 -0.91 6.25 -10.40
C GLY A 175 -0.20 5.16 -9.62
N ALA A 176 -0.95 4.44 -8.78
CA ALA A 176 -0.46 3.23 -8.13
C ALA A 176 -1.61 2.23 -7.96
N SER A 177 -1.31 0.95 -8.08
CA SER A 177 -2.26 -0.14 -7.74
C SER A 177 -1.83 -0.94 -6.51
N SER A 178 -0.54 -0.88 -6.15
CA SER A 178 -0.01 -1.49 -4.93
C SER A 178 0.10 -0.45 -3.81
N PRO A 179 -0.09 -0.84 -2.53
CA PRO A 179 0.26 0.02 -1.42
C PRO A 179 1.80 0.24 -1.35
N PRO A 180 2.27 1.26 -0.61
CA PRO A 180 3.71 1.48 -0.41
C PRO A 180 4.35 0.30 0.32
N MET A 181 5.57 -0.08 -0.03
CA MET A 181 6.31 -1.00 0.82
C MET A 181 6.92 -0.23 2.00
N ILE A 182 6.69 -0.68 3.22
CA ILE A 182 7.26 -0.05 4.42
C ILE A 182 8.60 -0.74 4.74
N VAL A 183 9.68 0.05 4.75
CA VAL A 183 11.03 -0.41 5.09
C VAL A 183 11.58 0.49 6.20
N GLY A 184 11.59 -0.02 7.43
CA GLY A 184 11.82 0.81 8.61
C GLY A 184 10.81 1.95 8.66
N ASP A 185 11.31 3.19 8.66
CA ASP A 185 10.49 4.40 8.70
C ASP A 185 10.23 5.03 7.32
N VAL A 186 10.39 4.24 6.24
CA VAL A 186 10.27 4.74 4.86
C VAL A 186 9.17 4.00 4.11
N ALA A 187 8.20 4.76 3.59
CA ALA A 187 7.24 4.31 2.60
C ALA A 187 7.87 4.39 1.20
N VAL A 188 8.13 3.23 0.61
CA VAL A 188 8.71 3.07 -0.72
C VAL A 188 7.60 2.93 -1.76
N ILE A 189 7.63 3.84 -2.74
CA ILE A 189 6.55 4.02 -3.71
C ILE A 189 7.11 4.01 -5.13
N GLY A 190 6.52 3.20 -5.99
CA GLY A 190 6.73 3.25 -7.43
C GLY A 190 5.56 3.94 -8.15
N GLY A 191 5.73 4.16 -9.45
CA GLY A 191 4.67 4.63 -10.34
C GLY A 191 4.06 3.50 -11.17
N ALA A 192 2.74 3.50 -11.30
CA ALA A 192 2.01 2.69 -12.26
C ALA A 192 1.62 3.56 -13.47
N LEU A 193 2.11 3.18 -14.64
CA LEU A 193 1.93 3.90 -15.90
C LEU A 193 0.98 3.13 -16.83
N SER A 194 0.54 3.82 -17.89
CA SER A 194 -0.08 3.15 -19.04
C SER A 194 0.84 2.04 -19.57
N ALA A 195 0.26 0.91 -19.97
CA ALA A 195 1.00 -0.22 -20.52
C ALA A 195 1.75 0.14 -21.81
N PHE A 196 1.27 1.16 -22.54
CA PHE A 196 1.90 1.68 -23.74
C PHE A 196 2.31 3.13 -23.51
N ALA A 197 3.61 3.40 -23.63
CA ALA A 197 4.14 4.75 -23.56
C ALA A 197 3.79 5.49 -24.87
N PRO A 198 3.07 6.62 -24.80
CA PRO A 198 2.65 7.34 -26.02
C PRO A 198 3.81 8.10 -26.69
N SER A 199 4.92 8.31 -25.99
CA SER A 199 6.13 8.94 -26.53
C SER A 199 7.35 8.58 -25.69
N ARG A 200 8.54 8.90 -26.23
CA ARG A 200 9.83 8.82 -25.50
C ARG A 200 9.91 9.76 -24.30
N GLU A 201 9.07 10.78 -24.26
CA GLU A 201 8.98 11.80 -23.20
C GLU A 201 7.90 11.47 -22.16
N ASN A 202 7.37 10.23 -22.18
CA ASN A 202 6.42 9.80 -21.18
C ASN A 202 7.00 9.91 -19.75
N ILE A 203 6.12 10.09 -18.77
CA ILE A 203 6.51 10.16 -17.36
C ILE A 203 7.27 8.88 -16.96
N ALA A 204 8.35 9.05 -16.20
CA ALA A 204 9.15 7.94 -15.71
C ALA A 204 8.57 7.42 -14.38
N GLY A 205 8.54 6.10 -14.22
CA GLY A 205 8.15 5.45 -12.97
C GLY A 205 9.32 5.43 -11.99
N PHE A 206 9.73 6.61 -11.50
CA PHE A 206 10.76 6.71 -10.48
C PHE A 206 10.30 6.11 -9.16
N VAL A 207 11.23 5.49 -8.43
CA VAL A 207 10.95 4.94 -7.10
C VAL A 207 11.31 6.01 -6.07
N ARG A 208 10.44 6.27 -5.12
CA ARG A 208 10.60 7.34 -4.12
C ARG A 208 10.38 6.78 -2.72
N GLY A 209 11.17 7.29 -1.78
CA GLY A 209 11.01 7.00 -0.35
C GLY A 209 10.50 8.21 0.39
N TYR A 210 9.44 8.02 1.17
CA TYR A 210 8.85 9.05 2.02
C TYR A 210 8.95 8.64 3.47
N ASP A 211 9.22 9.59 4.36
CA ASP A 211 9.12 9.37 5.79
C ASP A 211 7.68 9.01 6.17
N VAL A 212 7.48 7.89 6.86
CA VAL A 212 6.13 7.43 7.25
C VAL A 212 5.47 8.27 8.32
N ARG A 213 6.22 9.08 9.07
CA ARG A 213 5.69 9.96 10.11
C ARG A 213 5.31 11.32 9.56
N THR A 214 6.13 11.87 8.68
CA THR A 214 5.97 13.27 8.21
C THR A 214 5.48 13.38 6.78
N GLY A 215 5.64 12.33 5.95
CA GLY A 215 5.35 12.39 4.53
C GLY A 215 6.42 13.14 3.72
N GLU A 216 7.55 13.53 4.32
CA GLU A 216 8.64 14.19 3.60
C GLU A 216 9.39 13.20 2.71
N ARG A 217 9.70 13.61 1.46
CA ARG A 217 10.50 12.80 0.54
C ARG A 217 11.94 12.70 1.05
N ARG A 218 12.36 11.49 1.43
CA ARG A 218 13.73 11.19 1.91
C ARG A 218 14.71 11.00 0.76
N TRP A 219 14.27 10.37 -0.32
CA TRP A 219 15.10 10.06 -1.48
C TRP A 219 14.25 9.76 -2.72
N ILE A 220 14.93 9.76 -3.87
CA ILE A 220 14.40 9.32 -5.16
C ILE A 220 15.46 8.47 -5.86
N PHE A 221 15.00 7.41 -6.54
CA PHE A 221 15.79 6.58 -7.42
C PHE A 221 15.25 6.71 -8.84
N HIS A 222 16.08 7.27 -9.73
CA HIS A 222 15.74 7.44 -11.13
C HIS A 222 15.90 6.11 -11.88
N THR A 223 14.77 5.50 -12.23
CA THR A 223 14.72 4.26 -13.04
C THR A 223 15.12 4.47 -14.49
N VAL A 224 15.09 5.73 -14.96
CA VAL A 224 15.72 6.20 -16.19
C VAL A 224 16.61 7.37 -15.79
N PRO A 225 17.95 7.23 -15.81
CA PRO A 225 18.86 8.29 -15.39
C PRO A 225 18.66 9.58 -16.17
N LEU A 226 18.89 10.67 -15.44
CA LEU A 226 18.88 12.02 -15.95
C LEU A 226 20.28 12.41 -16.46
N ALA A 227 20.36 13.56 -17.13
CA ALA A 227 21.64 14.10 -17.57
C ALA A 227 22.61 14.26 -16.37
N GLY A 228 23.79 13.64 -16.48
CA GLY A 228 24.81 13.65 -15.42
C GLY A 228 24.73 12.49 -14.42
N GLU A 229 23.74 11.61 -14.54
CA GLU A 229 23.63 10.40 -13.72
C GLU A 229 24.32 9.19 -14.37
N PHE A 230 24.75 8.26 -13.52
CA PHE A 230 25.41 7.03 -13.95
C PHE A 230 24.55 6.25 -14.95
N GLY A 231 25.15 5.86 -16.07
CA GLY A 231 24.52 5.07 -17.12
C GLY A 231 23.75 5.90 -18.15
N ASN A 232 23.60 7.22 -17.97
CA ASN A 232 22.94 8.09 -18.96
C ASN A 232 23.68 8.12 -20.31
N GLU A 233 25.00 7.90 -20.31
CA GLU A 233 25.84 7.84 -21.51
C GLU A 233 25.68 6.55 -22.34
N THR A 234 24.92 5.57 -21.84
CA THR A 234 24.75 4.27 -22.50
C THR A 234 23.59 4.23 -23.51
N TRP A 235 22.88 5.34 -23.70
CA TRP A 235 21.74 5.47 -24.62
C TRP A 235 21.57 6.87 -25.22
#